data_AF-A0A3D5S5S6-F1
#
_entry.id   AF-A0A3D5S5S6-F1
#
_cell.length_a   1.000
_cell.length_b   1.000
_cell.length_c   1.000
_cell.angle_alpha   90.00
_cell.angle_beta   90.00
_cell.angle_gamma   90.00
#
_symmetry.space_group_name_H-M   'P 1'
#
loop_
_entity.id
_entity.type
_entity.pdbx_description
1 polymer ?
#
loop_
_entity_poly.entity_id
_entity_poly.type
_entity_poly.pdbx_seq_one_letter_code
_entity_poly.pdbx_strand_id
1 'polypeptide(L)'
;TFGELTGEKVKTSPKGFSADDPAIELLRHKQFLVYKYLTDEEVLGSKLVHMINETFQAMRPFFDVMSDYLTTDLNGESLLDA
;
A
#
# COMPACT_ATOMS: atom_id res chain seq x y z
N THR A 1 -5.99 -10.25 7.23
CA THR A 1 -5.99 -9.50 5.96
C THR A 1 -6.21 -8.02 6.27
N PHE A 2 -5.78 -7.10 5.40
CA PHE A 2 -5.71 -5.66 5.70
C PHE A 2 -6.98 -4.84 5.32
N GLY A 3 -8.03 -5.49 4.81
CA GLY A 3 -9.23 -4.79 4.37
C GLY A 3 -8.97 -3.92 3.14
N GLU A 4 -9.51 -2.70 3.15
CA GLU A 4 -9.39 -1.75 2.04
C GLU A 4 -8.12 -0.90 2.13
N LEU A 5 -7.67 -0.44 0.96
CA LEU A 5 -6.55 0.48 0.85
C LEU A 5 -6.93 1.86 1.36
N THR A 6 -6.16 2.37 2.30
CA THR A 6 -6.39 3.67 2.93
C THR A 6 -5.37 4.70 2.43
N GLY A 7 -5.56 5.96 2.81
CA GLY A 7 -4.69 7.07 2.44
C GLY A 7 -5.48 8.25 1.89
N GLU A 8 -4.83 9.41 1.87
CA GLU A 8 -5.46 10.61 1.33
C GLU A 8 -5.65 10.51 -0.19
N LYS A 9 -6.80 11.01 -0.66
CA LYS A 9 -7.12 11.14 -2.07
C LYS A 9 -7.23 12.61 -2.46
N VAL A 10 -6.78 12.94 -3.67
CA VAL A 10 -7.18 14.19 -4.32
C VAL A 10 -8.63 14.09 -4.79
N LYS A 11 -9.36 15.21 -4.80
CA LYS A 11 -10.78 15.25 -5.19
C LYS A 11 -10.98 15.16 -6.70
N THR A 12 -9.99 15.58 -7.46
CA THR A 12 -10.04 15.66 -8.93
C THR A 12 -9.03 14.72 -9.54
N SER A 13 -9.15 14.46 -10.83
CA SER A 13 -8.15 13.70 -11.57
C SER A 13 -6.77 14.38 -11.47
N PRO A 14 -5.69 13.62 -11.20
CA PRO A 14 -4.35 14.15 -11.23
C PRO A 14 -3.98 14.71 -12.61
N LYS A 15 -3.05 15.67 -12.65
CA LYS A 15 -2.58 16.25 -13.91
C LYS A 15 -1.95 15.16 -14.78
N GLY A 16 -2.38 15.08 -16.05
CA GLY A 16 -1.87 14.10 -17.01
C GLY A 16 -2.74 12.85 -17.18
N PHE A 17 -3.82 12.71 -16.40
CA PHE A 17 -4.74 11.57 -16.49
C PHE A 17 -6.18 12.01 -16.73
N SER A 18 -6.91 11.27 -17.57
CA SER A 18 -8.33 11.50 -17.82
C SER A 18 -9.16 11.16 -16.59
N ALA A 19 -10.33 11.79 -16.43
CA ALA A 19 -11.31 11.37 -15.43
C ALA A 19 -11.93 10.00 -15.73
N ASP A 20 -11.89 9.56 -16.99
CA ASP A 20 -12.42 8.27 -17.44
C ASP A 20 -11.36 7.16 -17.45
N ASP A 21 -10.16 7.43 -16.93
CA ASP A 21 -9.10 6.42 -16.82
C ASP A 21 -9.58 5.25 -15.93
N PRO A 22 -9.48 3.98 -16.37
CA PRO A 22 -9.95 2.85 -15.58
C PRO A 22 -9.24 2.71 -14.23
N ALA A 23 -8.03 3.27 -14.08
CA ALA A 23 -7.26 3.29 -12.84
C ALA A 23 -7.41 4.61 -12.06
N ILE A 24 -8.33 5.51 -12.43
CA ILE A 24 -8.42 6.86 -11.85
C ILE A 24 -8.58 6.85 -10.32
N GLU A 25 -9.30 5.87 -9.77
CA GLU A 25 -9.49 5.75 -8.33
C GLU A 25 -8.20 5.44 -7.58
N LEU A 26 -7.28 4.70 -8.20
CA LEU A 26 -5.94 4.43 -7.67
C LEU A 26 -5.05 5.65 -7.84
N LEU A 27 -5.05 6.28 -9.02
CA LEU A 27 -4.23 7.45 -9.32
C LEU A 27 -4.56 8.66 -8.42
N ARG A 28 -5.77 8.73 -7.88
CA ARG A 28 -6.17 9.76 -6.91
C ARG A 28 -5.51 9.62 -5.55
N HIS A 29 -5.01 8.44 -5.18
CA HIS A 29 -4.28 8.28 -3.92
C HIS A 29 -2.96 9.04 -3.96
N LYS A 30 -2.71 9.85 -2.93
CA LYS A 30 -1.38 10.42 -2.69
C LYS A 30 -0.42 9.42 -2.05
N GLN A 31 -1.00 8.42 -1.39
CA GLN A 31 -0.31 7.41 -0.60
C GLN A 31 -1.20 6.17 -0.52
N PHE A 32 -0.57 5.00 -0.57
CA PHE A 32 -1.21 3.69 -0.49
C PHE A 32 -0.87 3.08 0.87
N LEU A 33 -1.85 3.02 1.78
CA LEU A 33 -1.62 2.65 3.17
C LEU A 33 -2.49 1.48 3.58
N VAL A 34 -1.90 0.52 4.28
CA VAL A 34 -2.59 -0.62 4.89
C VAL A 34 -2.31 -0.63 6.39
N TYR A 35 -3.33 -0.92 7.18
CA TYR A 35 -3.26 -0.89 8.64
C TYR A 35 -3.88 -2.14 9.24
N LYS A 36 -3.32 -2.57 10.36
CA LYS A 36 -3.97 -3.50 11.28
C LYS A 36 -4.00 -2.84 12.64
N TYR A 37 -5.21 -2.58 13.13
CA TYR A 37 -5.42 -2.10 14.49
C TYR A 37 -5.33 -3.28 15.46
N LEU A 38 -4.72 -3.03 16.61
CA LEU A 38 -4.66 -3.97 17.72
C LEU A 38 -5.35 -3.33 18.93
N THR A 39 -6.08 -4.14 19.68
CA THR A 39 -6.70 -3.74 20.94
C THR A 39 -5.67 -3.74 22.07
N ASP A 40 -5.97 -3.04 23.17
CA ASP A 40 -5.09 -3.01 24.35
C ASP A 40 -4.79 -4.41 24.91
N GLU A 41 -5.79 -5.32 24.87
CA GLU A 41 -5.61 -6.71 25.29
C GLU A 41 -4.60 -7.45 24.42
N GLU A 42 -4.69 -7.29 23.10
CA GLU A 42 -3.76 -7.91 22.15
C GLU A 42 -2.33 -7.37 22.30
N VAL A 43 -2.20 -6.07 22.61
CA VAL A 43 -0.91 -5.42 22.85
C VAL A 43 -0.27 -5.89 24.16
N LEU A 44 -1.06 -6.06 25.23
CA LEU A 44 -0.54 -6.51 26.52
C LEU A 44 -0.44 -8.05 26.61
N GLY A 45 -1.01 -8.77 25.65
CA GLY A 45 -1.03 -10.22 25.60
C GLY A 45 0.32 -10.85 25.23
N SER A 46 0.55 -12.07 25.74
CA SER A 46 1.78 -12.83 25.47
C SER A 46 1.99 -13.21 23.99
N LYS A 47 0.95 -13.10 23.15
CA LYS A 47 0.98 -13.41 21.73
C LYS A 47 1.36 -12.22 20.83
N LEU A 48 1.59 -11.03 21.39
CA LEU A 48 1.84 -9.81 20.61
C LEU A 48 2.90 -10.02 19.52
N VAL A 49 4.08 -10.53 19.90
CA VAL A 49 5.21 -10.71 18.97
C VAL A 49 4.84 -11.63 17.81
N HIS A 50 4.07 -12.68 18.08
CA HIS A 50 3.61 -13.60 17.04
C HIS A 50 2.63 -12.91 16.09
N MET A 51 1.65 -12.18 16.63
CA MET A 51 0.68 -11.43 15.82
C MET A 51 1.35 -10.36 14.96
N ILE A 52 2.36 -9.66 15.48
CA ILE A 52 3.17 -8.69 14.71
C ILE A 52 3.86 -9.41 13.55
N ASN A 53 4.57 -10.50 13.82
CA ASN A 53 5.29 -11.27 12.80
C ASN A 53 4.35 -11.75 11.68
N GLU A 54 3.21 -12.36 12.03
CA GLU A 54 2.21 -12.80 11.06
C GLU A 54 1.65 -11.62 10.24
N THR A 55 1.45 -10.47 10.88
CA THR A 55 0.96 -9.25 10.22
C THR A 55 1.96 -8.73 9.20
N PHE A 56 3.25 -8.65 9.55
CA PHE A 56 4.30 -8.22 8.61
C PHE A 56 4.47 -9.21 7.45
N GLN A 57 4.39 -10.51 7.70
CA GLN A 57 4.40 -11.51 6.62
C GLN A 57 3.22 -11.32 5.67
N ALA A 58 2.02 -11.08 6.20
CA ALA A 58 0.85 -10.80 5.38
C ALA A 58 0.96 -9.48 4.59
N MET A 59 1.73 -8.50 5.09
CA MET A 59 1.96 -7.21 4.42
C MET A 59 2.97 -7.33 3.27
N ARG A 60 3.82 -8.36 3.30
CA ARG A 60 4.98 -8.47 2.43
C ARG A 60 4.65 -8.38 0.93
N PRO A 61 3.63 -9.06 0.39
CA PRO A 61 3.32 -8.96 -1.04
C PRO A 61 2.93 -7.54 -1.48
N PHE A 62 2.22 -6.80 -0.63
CA PHE A 62 1.89 -5.40 -0.89
C PHE A 62 3.14 -4.52 -0.90
N PHE A 63 4.03 -4.74 0.07
CA PHE A 63 5.29 -4.01 0.16
C PHE A 63 6.20 -4.27 -1.06
N ASP A 64 6.29 -5.52 -1.52
CA ASP A 64 7.12 -5.89 -2.67
C ASP A 64 6.58 -5.20 -3.94
N VAL A 65 5.28 -5.26 -4.22
CA VAL A 65 4.67 -4.58 -5.39
C VAL A 65 4.86 -3.07 -5.36
N MET A 66 4.68 -2.44 -4.19
CA MET A 66 4.88 -0.98 -4.06
C MET A 66 6.36 -0.60 -4.22
N SER A 67 7.27 -1.47 -3.79
CA SER A 67 8.70 -1.27 -4.00
C SER A 67 9.02 -1.32 -5.49
N ASP A 68 8.51 -2.33 -6.20
CA ASP A 68 8.67 -2.47 -7.65
C ASP A 68 8.21 -1.20 -8.38
N TYR A 69 7.00 -0.70 -8.09
CA TYR A 69 6.46 0.51 -8.72
C TYR A 69 7.29 1.79 -8.47
N LEU A 70 7.98 1.88 -7.33
CA LEU A 70 8.86 3.01 -7.04
C LEU A 70 10.25 2.85 -7.68
N THR A 71 10.59 1.64 -8.11
CA THR A 71 11.87 1.30 -8.73
C THR A 71 11.75 0.94 -10.21
N THR A 72 10.60 1.14 -10.84
CA THR A 72 10.40 0.97 -12.28
C THR A 72 9.90 2.24 -12.95
N ASP A 73 10.19 2.39 -14.24
CA ASP A 73 9.59 3.44 -15.07
C ASP A 73 8.13 3.13 -15.46
N LEU A 74 7.51 4.01 -16.25
CA LEU A 74 6.13 3.82 -16.72
C LEU A 74 5.94 2.63 -17.67
N ASN A 75 7.01 2.09 -18.25
CA ASN A 75 6.98 0.90 -19.08
C ASN A 75 7.25 -0.38 -18.27
N GLY A 76 7.52 -0.26 -16.97
CA GLY A 76 7.84 -1.37 -16.08
C GLY A 76 9.31 -1.79 -16.11
N GLU A 77 10.20 -0.98 -16.71
CA GLU A 77 11.63 -1.26 -16.74
C GLU A 77 12.28 -0.81 -15.43
N SER A 78 13.18 -1.64 -14.89
CA SER A 78 13.90 -1.38 -13.64
C SER A 78 14.79 -0.14 -13.75
N LEU A 79 14.68 0.75 -12.75
CA LEU A 79 15.52 1.94 -12.59
C LEU A 79 16.83 1.63 -11.84
N LEU A 80 16.98 0.42 -11.28
CA LEU A 80 18.13 0.03 -10.46
C LEU A 80 19.25 -0.63 -11.26
N ASP A 81 18.95 -1.09 -12.48
CA ASP A 81 19.90 -1.79 -13.36
C ASP A 81 20.62 -0.86 -14.35
N ALA A 82 20.59 0.46 -14.09
CA ALA A 82 21.20 1.51 -14.92
C ALA A 82 22.67 1.78 -14.60
#